data_AF-A0A7X3NPL6-F1
#
_entry.id   AF-A0A7X3NPL6-F1
#
_cell.length_a   1.000
_cell.length_b   1.000
_cell.length_c   1.000
_cell.angle_alpha   90.00
_cell.angle_beta   90.00
_cell.angle_gamma   90.00
#
_symmetry.space_group_name_H-M   'P 1'
#
loop_
_entity.id
_entity.type
_entity.pdbx_description
1 polymer ?
#
loop_
_entity_poly.entity_id
_entity_poly.type
_entity_poly.pdbx_seq_one_letter_code
_entity_poly.pdbx_strand_id
1 'polypeptide(L)'
;MKQFIALPGKYNFALRRILIVAMLLVSLALAGCGGKLGKIEPSVVDTAIADAEAAITAARDVDAASLAPDVFRAATSNLEAAKTALTAKKGNDALQLAYQATADARLAHRHAINVNKNSKLNATILEKEAGTVELRQKLGRKETELARVKSEMQAARGEEEQLSQRVRDLQQKNRELSVTRENYGKQVAELITTLEEMQISGKRAETEIRNYGKEISALRRRLDIADKVVKEEGYQKRAAIAEAESLRKQIREQAEIYTKKLAEAGQQGIAAKHADFLTQQAQASRAYEASKPPLSPAKTGRTSLSTEQIAAGKAALSNWEAAWQRQNLNGHLAYYEHNIVVDKVVIHESKEDRSKIDRQQLESNLRQMNEHTWRNVKTDTEVESESIISVQQMSRLVTPAADENATALYNIWIREVWIHRVGNGWKIHHEIWKIFESVPDF
;
A
#
# COMPACT_ATOMS: atom_id res chain seq x y z
N MET A 1 23.78 -41.34 28.88
CA MET A 1 25.15 -41.47 29.43
C MET A 1 25.24 -40.60 30.68
N LYS A 2 25.89 -41.08 31.76
CA LYS A 2 26.19 -40.25 32.94
C LYS A 2 27.54 -39.57 32.71
N GLN A 3 27.68 -38.30 33.05
CA GLN A 3 28.99 -37.70 33.32
C GLN A 3 28.97 -37.13 34.74
N PHE A 4 29.76 -37.77 35.60
CA PHE A 4 30.13 -37.24 36.91
C PHE A 4 31.22 -36.19 36.70
N ILE A 5 31.12 -35.07 37.40
CA ILE A 5 32.28 -34.27 37.79
C ILE A 5 32.40 -34.45 39.30
N ALA A 6 33.62 -34.71 39.78
CA ALA A 6 33.88 -35.09 41.16
C ALA A 6 35.11 -34.37 41.73
N LEU A 7 35.11 -34.22 43.05
CA LEU A 7 36.24 -33.85 43.93
C LEU A 7 36.71 -32.37 43.86
N PRO A 8 37.46 -31.87 44.88
CA PRO A 8 37.72 -32.38 46.24
C PRO A 8 37.12 -31.44 47.33
N GLY A 9 37.20 -31.64 48.65
CA GLY A 9 37.84 -32.67 49.49
C GLY A 9 38.68 -32.04 50.63
N LYS A 10 38.57 -32.58 51.87
CA LYS A 10 39.30 -32.21 53.14
C LYS A 10 38.76 -30.94 53.85
N TYR A 11 38.73 -30.78 55.18
CA TYR A 11 38.94 -31.59 56.42
C TYR A 11 38.10 -30.88 57.54
N ASN A 12 37.76 -31.37 58.73
CA ASN A 12 37.87 -32.64 59.48
C ASN A 12 36.62 -32.73 60.42
N PHE A 13 36.14 -33.86 60.96
CA PHE A 13 36.75 -34.86 61.85
C PHE A 13 37.14 -34.37 63.27
N ALA A 14 36.24 -33.66 63.98
CA ALA A 14 36.34 -33.50 65.45
C ALA A 14 35.06 -32.95 66.13
N LEU A 15 33.95 -33.72 66.23
CA LEU A 15 32.95 -33.53 67.32
C LEU A 15 31.88 -34.64 67.48
N ARG A 16 32.20 -35.92 67.24
CA ARG A 16 31.23 -37.04 67.34
C ARG A 16 31.65 -38.18 68.28
N ARG A 17 32.43 -37.86 69.33
CA ARG A 17 32.96 -38.81 70.33
C ARG A 17 32.76 -38.37 71.80
N ILE A 18 31.77 -37.52 72.08
CA ILE A 18 31.38 -37.16 73.46
C ILE A 18 29.86 -37.33 73.60
N LEU A 19 29.39 -38.58 73.62
CA LEU A 19 28.00 -38.92 73.99
C LEU A 19 27.78 -40.40 74.37
N ILE A 20 28.85 -41.12 74.78
CA ILE A 20 28.75 -42.49 75.34
C ILE A 20 29.77 -42.67 76.50
N VAL A 21 29.83 -41.72 77.45
CA VAL A 21 30.55 -41.88 78.74
C VAL A 21 29.84 -41.09 79.88
N ALA A 22 28.51 -41.14 79.92
CA ALA A 22 27.70 -40.48 80.95
C ALA A 22 26.57 -41.38 81.48
N MET A 23 26.85 -42.69 81.56
CA MET A 23 25.90 -43.70 82.05
C MET A 23 26.63 -44.81 82.82
N LEU A 24 27.36 -44.42 83.87
CA LEU A 24 27.84 -45.27 84.97
C LEU A 24 28.41 -44.38 86.08
N LEU A 25 28.31 -44.82 87.34
CA LEU A 25 28.77 -44.14 88.57
C LEU A 25 27.97 -42.91 89.05
N VAL A 26 26.77 -43.14 89.60
CA VAL A 26 26.54 -42.91 91.05
C VAL A 26 25.63 -44.02 91.57
N SER A 27 26.20 -44.93 92.36
CA SER A 27 25.44 -45.89 93.16
C SER A 27 25.96 -45.83 94.59
N LEU A 28 25.31 -45.04 95.44
CA LEU A 28 25.48 -45.13 96.89
C LEU A 28 24.14 -44.93 97.58
N ALA A 29 23.93 -45.69 98.64
CA ALA A 29 22.63 -45.84 99.29
C ALA A 29 22.38 -44.77 100.37
N LEU A 30 21.17 -44.23 100.35
CA LEU A 30 20.41 -43.91 101.56
C LEU A 30 19.05 -44.62 101.36
N ALA A 31 18.83 -45.79 101.96
CA ALA A 31 18.47 -45.94 103.36
C ALA A 31 17.24 -45.07 103.70
N GLY A 32 16.10 -45.73 103.93
CA GLY A 32 14.86 -45.05 104.28
C GLY A 32 14.99 -44.29 105.60
N CYS A 33 15.09 -42.97 105.52
CA CYS A 33 14.69 -42.09 106.61
C CYS A 33 13.42 -41.39 106.18
N GLY A 34 12.29 -41.81 106.77
CA GLY A 34 11.02 -41.08 106.72
C GLY A 34 11.11 -39.78 107.51
N GLY A 35 11.94 -38.85 107.05
CA GLY A 35 11.88 -37.46 107.49
C GLY A 35 10.58 -36.87 107.00
N LYS A 36 9.75 -36.36 107.93
CA LYS A 36 8.59 -35.54 107.57
C LYS A 36 9.08 -34.39 106.68
N LEU A 37 8.79 -34.46 105.39
CA LEU A 37 8.78 -33.26 104.55
C LEU A 37 7.81 -32.29 105.23
N GLY A 38 8.37 -31.17 105.71
CA GLY A 38 7.60 -30.16 106.41
C GLY A 38 6.42 -29.72 105.57
N LYS A 39 5.34 -29.29 106.23
CA LYS A 39 4.23 -28.62 105.55
C LYS A 39 4.85 -27.49 104.72
N ILE A 40 4.79 -27.59 103.38
CA ILE A 40 5.08 -26.43 102.53
C ILE A 40 4.11 -25.34 102.97
N GLU A 41 4.63 -24.16 103.31
CA GLU A 41 3.77 -23.05 103.67
C GLU A 41 2.88 -22.69 102.47
N PRO A 42 1.56 -22.50 102.65
CA PRO A 42 0.65 -22.17 101.56
C PRO A 42 1.14 -20.99 100.70
N SER A 43 1.78 -20.01 101.34
CA SER A 43 2.46 -18.85 100.73
C SER A 43 3.35 -19.18 99.53
N VAL A 44 4.07 -20.30 99.55
CA VAL A 44 4.97 -20.71 98.45
C VAL A 44 4.18 -21.26 97.26
N VAL A 45 3.10 -21.99 97.53
CA VAL A 45 2.22 -22.55 96.48
C VAL A 45 1.36 -21.44 95.85
N ASP A 46 0.84 -20.53 96.67
CA ASP A 46 0.07 -19.36 96.23
C ASP A 46 0.92 -18.47 95.30
N THR A 47 2.20 -18.26 95.64
CA THR A 47 3.15 -17.52 94.79
C THR A 47 3.38 -18.21 93.45
N ALA A 48 3.57 -19.54 93.44
CA ALA A 48 3.77 -20.29 92.20
C ALA A 48 2.52 -20.33 91.30
N ILE A 49 1.32 -20.34 91.89
CA ILE A 49 0.05 -20.22 91.16
C ILE A 49 -0.08 -18.82 90.55
N ALA A 50 0.25 -17.76 91.30
CA ALA A 50 0.25 -16.39 90.78
C ALA A 50 1.26 -16.19 89.62
N ASP A 51 2.46 -16.76 89.72
CA ASP A 51 3.45 -16.78 88.64
C ASP A 51 2.93 -17.51 87.39
N ALA A 52 2.21 -18.62 87.57
CA ALA A 52 1.58 -19.36 86.47
C ALA A 52 0.45 -18.56 85.81
N GLU A 53 -0.39 -17.87 86.58
CA GLU A 53 -1.45 -16.98 86.08
C GLU A 53 -0.88 -15.78 85.30
N ALA A 54 0.19 -15.17 85.82
CA ALA A 54 0.91 -14.10 85.12
C ALA A 54 1.54 -14.60 83.81
N ALA A 55 2.15 -15.79 83.81
CA ALA A 55 2.73 -16.39 82.61
C ALA A 55 1.66 -16.76 81.56
N ILE A 56 0.50 -17.28 81.98
CA ILE A 56 -0.63 -17.59 81.08
C ILE A 56 -1.25 -16.31 80.52
N THR A 57 -1.32 -15.23 81.30
CA THR A 57 -1.76 -13.91 80.82
C THR A 57 -0.81 -13.39 79.75
N ALA A 58 0.51 -13.35 80.03
CA ALA A 58 1.51 -12.94 79.05
C ALA A 58 1.52 -13.81 77.77
N ALA A 59 1.20 -15.11 77.88
CA ALA A 59 1.01 -15.98 76.72
C ALA A 59 -0.27 -15.65 75.94
N ARG A 60 -1.36 -15.30 76.62
CA ARG A 60 -2.63 -14.88 76.00
C ARG A 60 -2.49 -13.54 75.27
N ASP A 61 -1.72 -12.59 75.80
CA ASP A 61 -1.51 -11.27 75.20
C ASP A 61 -0.79 -11.32 73.83
N VAL A 62 -0.08 -12.41 73.54
CA VAL A 62 0.56 -12.69 72.24
C VAL A 62 -0.23 -13.70 71.38
N ASP A 63 -1.49 -13.93 71.73
CA ASP A 63 -2.42 -14.87 71.08
C ASP A 63 -1.91 -16.32 71.02
N ALA A 64 -1.26 -16.80 72.09
CA ALA A 64 -0.82 -18.20 72.16
C ALA A 64 -1.96 -19.22 72.16
N ALA A 65 -3.19 -18.80 72.46
CA ALA A 65 -4.38 -19.64 72.32
C ALA A 65 -4.65 -20.05 70.86
N SER A 66 -4.35 -19.17 69.90
CA SER A 66 -4.47 -19.41 68.46
C SER A 66 -3.16 -19.94 67.86
N LEU A 67 -2.03 -19.34 68.24
CA LEU A 67 -0.72 -19.57 67.60
C LEU A 67 0.12 -20.71 68.21
N ALA A 68 -0.22 -21.16 69.43
CA ALA A 68 0.44 -22.27 70.12
C ALA A 68 -0.57 -23.13 70.93
N PRO A 69 -1.68 -23.57 70.31
CA PRO A 69 -2.90 -23.98 71.00
C PRO A 69 -2.70 -25.14 71.98
N ASP A 70 -1.89 -26.14 71.62
CA ASP A 70 -1.72 -27.34 72.44
C ASP A 70 -0.87 -27.08 73.69
N VAL A 71 0.18 -26.26 73.56
CA VAL A 71 1.04 -25.87 74.69
C VAL A 71 0.32 -24.88 75.61
N PHE A 72 -0.47 -23.96 75.04
CA PHE A 72 -1.31 -23.06 75.82
C PHE A 72 -2.41 -23.84 76.59
N ARG A 73 -3.03 -24.84 75.96
CA ARG A 73 -4.00 -25.74 76.61
C ARG A 73 -3.35 -26.52 77.76
N ALA A 74 -2.16 -27.07 77.56
CA ALA A 74 -1.40 -27.75 78.62
C ALA A 74 -1.14 -26.82 79.82
N ALA A 75 -0.68 -25.58 79.57
CA ALA A 75 -0.49 -24.58 80.62
C ALA A 75 -1.75 -24.32 81.43
N THR A 76 -2.89 -24.07 80.77
CA THR A 76 -4.17 -23.84 81.44
C THR A 76 -4.67 -25.06 82.22
N SER A 77 -4.48 -26.28 81.69
CA SER A 77 -4.87 -27.52 82.36
C SER A 77 -4.03 -27.77 83.61
N ASN A 78 -2.72 -27.49 83.55
CA ASN A 78 -1.80 -27.64 84.67
C ASN A 78 -2.07 -26.60 85.77
N LEU A 79 -2.49 -25.37 85.42
CA LEU A 79 -2.92 -24.36 86.39
C LEU A 79 -4.18 -24.79 87.16
N GLU A 80 -5.21 -25.26 86.46
CA GLU A 80 -6.45 -25.69 87.11
C GLU A 80 -6.25 -26.96 87.95
N ALA A 81 -5.36 -27.87 87.51
CA ALA A 81 -4.92 -28.99 88.32
C ALA A 81 -4.14 -28.56 89.57
N ALA A 82 -3.27 -27.53 89.48
CA ALA A 82 -2.54 -26.97 90.62
C ALA A 82 -3.48 -26.36 91.67
N LYS A 83 -4.47 -25.56 91.24
CA LYS A 83 -5.52 -25.00 92.11
C LYS A 83 -6.33 -26.11 92.80
N THR A 84 -6.67 -27.16 92.06
CA THR A 84 -7.39 -28.33 92.61
C THR A 84 -6.54 -29.11 93.63
N ALA A 85 -5.23 -29.25 93.39
CA ALA A 85 -4.32 -29.87 94.33
C ALA A 85 -4.12 -29.04 95.61
N LEU A 86 -4.09 -27.70 95.51
CA LEU A 86 -4.01 -26.80 96.65
C LEU A 86 -5.26 -26.89 97.55
N THR A 87 -6.47 -26.87 96.99
CA THR A 87 -7.71 -27.04 97.79
C THR A 87 -7.79 -28.42 98.45
N ALA A 88 -7.26 -29.45 97.79
CA ALA A 88 -7.08 -30.80 98.35
C ALA A 88 -5.92 -30.93 99.37
N LYS A 89 -5.23 -29.82 99.71
CA LYS A 89 -4.08 -29.75 100.64
C LYS A 89 -2.85 -30.57 100.20
N LYS A 90 -2.72 -30.85 98.91
CA LYS A 90 -1.57 -31.56 98.30
C LYS A 90 -0.51 -30.57 97.82
N GLY A 91 0.19 -29.93 98.77
CA GLY A 91 1.13 -28.83 98.48
C GLY A 91 2.23 -29.16 97.45
N ASN A 92 2.81 -30.37 97.51
CA ASN A 92 3.86 -30.79 96.57
C ASN A 92 3.33 -30.90 95.13
N ASP A 93 2.19 -31.57 94.96
CA ASP A 93 1.53 -31.75 93.66
C ASP A 93 1.12 -30.40 93.07
N ALA A 94 0.54 -29.52 93.89
CA ALA A 94 0.14 -28.18 93.51
C ALA A 94 1.35 -27.33 93.04
N LEU A 95 2.45 -27.37 93.78
CA LEU A 95 3.68 -26.66 93.42
C LEU A 95 4.29 -27.19 92.11
N GLN A 96 4.35 -28.51 91.93
CA GLN A 96 4.83 -29.13 90.69
C GLN A 96 3.98 -28.73 89.48
N LEU A 97 2.65 -28.81 89.61
CA LEU A 97 1.70 -28.47 88.55
C LEU A 97 1.75 -26.96 88.21
N ALA A 98 1.93 -26.08 89.20
CA ALA A 98 2.10 -24.64 88.98
C ALA A 98 3.41 -24.32 88.22
N TYR A 99 4.52 -24.99 88.54
CA TYR A 99 5.76 -24.85 87.77
C TYR A 99 5.64 -25.41 86.34
N GLN A 100 4.94 -26.51 86.15
CA GLN A 100 4.63 -27.04 84.80
C GLN A 100 3.78 -26.05 84.01
N ALA A 101 2.71 -25.52 84.60
CA ALA A 101 1.88 -24.47 83.98
C ALA A 101 2.70 -23.23 83.59
N THR A 102 3.60 -22.78 84.46
CA THR A 102 4.50 -21.65 84.18
C THR A 102 5.47 -21.94 83.02
N ALA A 103 6.04 -23.16 82.97
CA ALA A 103 6.95 -23.58 81.93
C ALA A 103 6.26 -23.69 80.56
N ASP A 104 5.08 -24.33 80.54
CA ASP A 104 4.23 -24.47 79.36
C ASP A 104 3.77 -23.10 78.85
N ALA A 105 3.33 -22.20 79.74
CA ALA A 105 2.92 -20.85 79.36
C ALA A 105 4.07 -20.04 78.73
N ARG A 106 5.28 -20.09 79.32
CA ARG A 106 6.49 -19.45 78.75
C ARG A 106 6.96 -20.11 77.46
N LEU A 107 6.64 -21.38 77.22
CA LEU A 107 6.88 -22.06 75.95
C LEU A 107 5.86 -21.61 74.90
N ALA A 108 4.57 -21.60 75.23
CA ALA A 108 3.47 -21.16 74.37
C ALA A 108 3.65 -19.70 73.93
N HIS A 109 4.01 -18.79 74.85
CA HIS A 109 4.34 -17.39 74.56
C HIS A 109 5.47 -17.26 73.52
N ARG A 110 6.58 -18.00 73.70
CA ARG A 110 7.71 -17.98 72.75
C ARG A 110 7.36 -18.59 71.39
N HIS A 111 6.56 -19.66 71.36
CA HIS A 111 6.04 -20.22 70.11
C HIS A 111 5.16 -19.22 69.37
N ALA A 112 4.21 -18.58 70.05
CA ALA A 112 3.30 -17.59 69.47
C ALA A 112 4.05 -16.40 68.86
N ILE A 113 5.03 -15.84 69.59
CA ILE A 113 5.90 -14.77 69.06
C ILE A 113 6.65 -15.22 67.80
N ASN A 114 7.23 -16.43 67.81
CA ASN A 114 7.98 -16.93 66.66
C ASN A 114 7.08 -17.21 65.44
N VAL A 115 5.88 -17.76 65.65
CA VAL A 115 4.89 -17.98 64.58
C VAL A 115 4.43 -16.65 63.99
N ASN A 116 4.08 -15.66 64.82
CA ASN A 116 3.69 -14.31 64.39
C ASN A 116 4.82 -13.56 63.66
N LYS A 117 6.06 -13.72 64.12
CA LYS A 117 7.23 -13.13 63.44
C LYS A 117 7.47 -13.78 62.07
N ASN A 118 7.36 -15.10 61.97
CA ASN A 118 7.54 -15.83 60.73
C ASN A 118 6.39 -15.57 59.73
N SER A 119 5.14 -15.45 60.19
CA SER A 119 4.02 -15.12 59.31
C SER A 119 4.15 -13.71 58.73
N LYS A 120 4.55 -12.72 59.53
CA LYS A 120 4.86 -11.36 59.06
C LYS A 120 6.01 -11.34 58.06
N LEU A 121 7.11 -12.05 58.34
CA LEU A 121 8.23 -12.16 57.40
C LEU A 121 7.80 -12.80 56.07
N ASN A 122 7.05 -13.89 56.11
CA ASN A 122 6.54 -14.56 54.90
C ASN A 122 5.60 -13.65 54.10
N ALA A 123 4.71 -12.89 54.76
CA ALA A 123 3.85 -11.91 54.10
C ALA A 123 4.66 -10.82 53.38
N THR A 124 5.68 -10.26 54.03
CA THR A 124 6.59 -9.28 53.39
C THR A 124 7.40 -9.89 52.24
N ILE A 125 7.85 -11.14 52.36
CA ILE A 125 8.55 -11.83 51.26
C ILE A 125 7.63 -11.98 50.05
N LEU A 126 6.40 -12.47 50.23
CA LEU A 126 5.42 -12.64 49.15
C LEU A 126 5.07 -11.30 48.47
N GLU A 127 4.92 -10.22 49.25
CA GLU A 127 4.69 -8.87 48.72
C GLU A 127 5.88 -8.39 47.86
N LYS A 128 7.12 -8.60 48.33
CA LYS A 128 8.33 -8.24 47.57
C LYS A 128 8.49 -9.11 46.32
N GLU A 129 8.23 -10.41 46.40
CA GLU A 129 8.28 -11.32 45.25
C GLU A 129 7.27 -10.89 44.17
N ALA A 130 6.02 -10.62 44.55
CA ALA A 130 4.99 -10.09 43.64
C ALA A 130 5.45 -8.78 42.96
N GLY A 131 5.99 -7.83 43.74
CA GLY A 131 6.55 -6.59 43.21
C GLY A 131 7.73 -6.81 42.24
N THR A 132 8.62 -7.76 42.51
CA THR A 132 9.72 -8.09 41.55
C THR A 132 9.22 -8.72 40.26
N VAL A 133 8.16 -9.55 40.31
CA VAL A 133 7.52 -10.12 39.12
C VAL A 133 6.87 -9.02 38.28
N GLU A 134 6.13 -8.11 38.91
CA GLU A 134 5.51 -6.98 38.21
C GLU A 134 6.56 -6.05 37.57
N LEU A 135 7.64 -5.74 38.28
CA LEU A 135 8.75 -4.94 37.75
C LEU A 135 9.45 -5.63 36.56
N ARG A 136 9.68 -6.95 36.62
CA ARG A 136 10.23 -7.71 35.49
C ARG A 136 9.29 -7.70 34.28
N GLN A 137 7.98 -7.84 34.48
CA GLN A 137 7.01 -7.75 33.39
C GLN A 137 6.97 -6.34 32.78
N LYS A 138 7.02 -5.28 33.60
CA LYS A 138 7.09 -3.89 33.14
C LYS A 138 8.38 -3.62 32.35
N LEU A 139 9.52 -4.12 32.82
CA LEU A 139 10.81 -4.00 32.13
C LEU A 139 10.77 -4.71 30.76
N GLY A 140 10.34 -5.97 30.72
CA GLY A 140 10.25 -6.73 29.46
C GLY A 140 9.31 -6.09 28.44
N ARG A 141 8.17 -5.52 28.88
CA ARG A 141 7.29 -4.72 28.00
C ARG A 141 7.99 -3.48 27.45
N LYS A 142 8.79 -2.78 28.27
CA LYS A 142 9.53 -1.59 27.83
C LYS A 142 10.70 -1.93 26.90
N GLU A 143 11.35 -3.09 27.09
CA GLU A 143 12.37 -3.61 26.18
C GLU A 143 11.76 -3.97 24.81
N THR A 144 10.60 -4.62 24.75
CA THR A 144 9.92 -4.91 23.48
C THR A 144 9.40 -3.65 22.79
N GLU A 145 8.89 -2.68 23.54
CA GLU A 145 8.48 -1.37 23.01
C GLU A 145 9.67 -0.60 22.43
N LEU A 146 10.82 -0.58 23.12
CA LEU A 146 12.05 0.05 22.65
C LEU A 146 12.64 -0.65 21.42
N ALA A 147 12.58 -1.98 21.36
CA ALA A 147 12.96 -2.74 20.17
C ALA A 147 12.07 -2.41 18.96
N ARG A 148 10.75 -2.31 19.17
CA ARG A 148 9.80 -1.88 18.13
C ARG A 148 10.11 -0.48 17.61
N VAL A 149 10.23 0.50 18.51
CA VAL A 149 10.53 1.91 18.15
C VAL A 149 11.87 2.02 17.42
N LYS A 150 12.89 1.24 17.81
CA LYS A 150 14.18 1.21 17.11
C LYS A 150 14.05 0.67 15.68
N SER A 151 13.23 -0.37 15.48
CA SER A 151 12.93 -0.92 14.14
C SER A 151 12.18 0.10 13.27
N GLU A 152 11.16 0.75 13.83
CA GLU A 152 10.38 1.79 13.14
C GLU A 152 11.25 2.99 12.74
N MET A 153 12.17 3.43 13.60
CA MET A 153 13.13 4.49 13.28
C MET A 153 14.13 4.06 12.19
N GLN A 154 14.51 2.79 12.11
CA GLN A 154 15.37 2.28 11.03
C GLN A 154 14.62 2.23 9.68
N ALA A 155 13.35 1.80 9.69
CA ALA A 155 12.49 1.83 8.51
C ALA A 155 12.29 3.27 8.00
N ALA A 156 11.94 4.20 8.89
CA ALA A 156 11.74 5.61 8.55
C ALA A 156 12.99 6.27 7.93
N ARG A 157 14.20 5.94 8.42
CA ARG A 157 15.46 6.41 7.81
C ARG A 157 15.67 5.84 6.40
N GLY A 158 15.33 4.56 6.18
CA GLY A 158 15.38 3.96 4.84
C GLY A 158 14.39 4.62 3.87
N GLU A 159 13.20 5.00 4.33
CA GLU A 159 12.24 5.77 3.54
C GLU A 159 12.73 7.20 3.25
N GLU A 160 13.35 7.87 4.22
CA GLU A 160 13.98 9.19 4.05
C GLU A 160 15.09 9.17 2.99
N GLU A 161 15.96 8.15 3.02
CA GLU A 161 17.02 7.95 2.01
C GLU A 161 16.44 7.72 0.61
N GLN A 162 15.39 6.90 0.49
CA GLN A 162 14.69 6.67 -0.79
C GLN A 162 14.00 7.93 -1.32
N LEU A 163 13.35 8.72 -0.45
CA LEU A 163 12.73 10.00 -0.81
C LEU A 163 13.80 11.01 -1.25
N SER A 164 14.91 11.09 -0.53
CA SER A 164 16.07 11.93 -0.87
C SER A 164 16.62 11.59 -2.26
N GLN A 165 16.70 10.30 -2.60
CA GLN A 165 17.10 9.87 -3.95
C GLN A 165 16.06 10.25 -5.02
N ARG A 166 14.77 9.99 -4.79
CA ARG A 166 13.70 10.38 -5.72
C ARG A 166 13.68 11.89 -5.98
N VAL A 167 13.95 12.72 -4.96
CA VAL A 167 14.06 14.17 -5.12
C VAL A 167 15.24 14.55 -6.01
N ARG A 168 16.41 13.89 -5.86
CA ARG A 168 17.56 14.09 -6.77
C ARG A 168 17.22 13.71 -8.21
N ASP A 169 16.60 12.55 -8.41
CA ASP A 169 16.21 12.06 -9.75
C ASP A 169 15.18 12.99 -10.43
N LEU A 170 14.20 13.50 -9.67
CA LEU A 170 13.23 14.48 -10.16
C LEU A 170 13.88 15.83 -10.48
N GLN A 171 14.83 16.30 -9.67
CA GLN A 171 15.60 17.52 -9.96
C GLN A 171 16.43 17.37 -11.25
N GLN A 172 17.04 16.20 -11.48
CA GLN A 172 17.75 15.91 -12.72
C GLN A 172 16.79 15.94 -13.93
N LYS A 173 15.68 15.19 -13.88
CA LYS A 173 14.66 15.19 -14.95
C LYS A 173 14.11 16.58 -15.24
N ASN A 174 13.95 17.43 -14.23
CA ASN A 174 13.48 18.81 -14.43
C ASN A 174 14.53 19.68 -15.14
N ARG A 175 15.84 19.46 -14.89
CA ARG A 175 16.92 20.11 -15.66
C ARG A 175 16.92 19.63 -17.12
N GLU A 176 16.79 18.33 -17.35
CA GLU A 176 16.71 17.72 -18.69
C GLU A 176 15.51 18.28 -19.49
N LEU A 177 14.34 18.38 -18.85
CA LEU A 177 13.15 19.02 -19.44
C LEU A 177 13.37 20.51 -19.73
N SER A 178 14.07 21.24 -18.86
CA SER A 178 14.39 22.66 -19.08
C SER A 178 15.29 22.86 -20.30
N VAL A 179 16.35 22.05 -20.44
CA VAL A 179 17.24 22.07 -21.62
C VAL A 179 16.47 21.68 -22.88
N THR A 180 15.61 20.66 -22.79
CA THR A 180 14.78 20.21 -23.91
C THR A 180 13.82 21.30 -24.38
N ARG A 181 13.17 22.02 -23.44
CA ARG A 181 12.31 23.18 -23.73
C ARG A 181 13.08 24.33 -24.38
N GLU A 182 14.30 24.61 -23.93
CA GLU A 182 15.16 25.63 -24.55
C GLU A 182 15.51 25.26 -26.00
N ASN A 183 15.84 24.00 -26.25
CA ASN A 183 16.14 23.49 -27.60
C ASN A 183 14.93 23.56 -28.53
N TYR A 184 13.72 23.19 -28.06
CA TYR A 184 12.49 23.41 -28.84
C TYR A 184 12.23 24.89 -29.11
N GLY A 185 12.51 25.78 -28.15
CA GLY A 185 12.42 27.23 -28.36
C GLY A 185 13.33 27.73 -29.49
N LYS A 186 14.56 27.23 -29.57
CA LYS A 186 15.51 27.52 -30.66
C LYS A 186 15.02 27.01 -32.01
N GLN A 187 14.53 25.77 -32.08
CA GLN A 187 13.97 25.18 -33.29
C GLN A 187 12.75 25.95 -33.80
N VAL A 188 11.86 26.40 -32.91
CA VAL A 188 10.70 27.23 -33.28
C VAL A 188 11.15 28.59 -33.84
N ALA A 189 12.17 29.23 -33.26
CA ALA A 189 12.71 30.49 -33.79
C ALA A 189 13.37 30.33 -35.18
N GLU A 190 14.06 29.21 -35.41
CA GLU A 190 14.66 28.87 -36.70
C GLU A 190 13.59 28.60 -37.78
N LEU A 191 12.50 27.90 -37.41
CA LEU A 191 11.34 27.67 -38.27
C LEU A 191 10.61 28.97 -38.64
N ILE A 192 10.43 29.89 -37.69
CA ILE A 192 9.85 31.22 -37.94
C ILE A 192 10.70 32.00 -38.95
N THR A 193 12.02 32.08 -38.71
CA THR A 193 12.97 32.72 -39.64
C THR A 193 12.88 32.13 -41.04
N THR A 194 12.88 30.80 -41.16
CA THR A 194 12.76 30.08 -42.44
C THR A 194 11.44 30.41 -43.16
N LEU A 195 10.35 30.53 -42.41
CA LEU A 195 9.03 30.84 -42.96
C LEU A 195 8.95 32.31 -43.45
N GLU A 196 9.57 33.25 -42.75
CA GLU A 196 9.70 34.65 -43.18
C GLU A 196 10.53 34.75 -44.49
N GLU A 197 11.66 34.06 -44.58
CA GLU A 197 12.47 33.98 -45.79
C GLU A 197 11.68 33.40 -46.97
N MET A 198 10.92 32.32 -46.75
CA MET A 198 10.05 31.73 -47.77
C MET A 198 8.95 32.69 -48.23
N GLN A 199 8.33 33.46 -47.32
CA GLN A 199 7.35 34.48 -47.69
C GLN A 199 7.97 35.63 -48.51
N ILE A 200 9.17 36.08 -48.15
CA ILE A 200 9.90 37.11 -48.90
C ILE A 200 10.25 36.58 -50.31
N SER A 201 10.72 35.34 -50.41
CA SER A 201 11.01 34.68 -51.68
C SER A 201 9.76 34.56 -52.56
N GLY A 202 8.64 34.11 -51.99
CA GLY A 202 7.35 34.01 -52.69
C GLY A 202 6.87 35.35 -53.25
N LYS A 203 6.96 36.44 -52.46
CA LYS A 203 6.61 37.80 -52.92
C LYS A 203 7.51 38.29 -54.06
N ARG A 204 8.80 37.94 -54.05
CA ARG A 204 9.72 38.23 -55.17
C ARG A 204 9.34 37.46 -56.42
N ALA A 205 9.11 36.15 -56.30
CA ALA A 205 8.67 35.30 -57.42
C ALA A 205 7.35 35.77 -58.04
N GLU A 206 6.36 36.16 -57.22
CA GLU A 206 5.09 36.72 -57.70
C GLU A 206 5.31 38.04 -58.48
N THR A 207 6.24 38.88 -58.01
CA THR A 207 6.61 40.14 -58.67
C THR A 207 7.31 39.90 -60.01
N GLU A 208 8.22 38.93 -60.08
CA GLU A 208 8.86 38.49 -61.34
C GLU A 208 7.81 37.96 -62.34
N ILE A 209 6.93 37.05 -61.91
CA ILE A 209 5.83 36.52 -62.73
C ILE A 209 4.96 37.64 -63.30
N ARG A 210 4.60 38.62 -62.46
CA ARG A 210 3.80 39.78 -62.87
C ARG A 210 4.52 40.68 -63.88
N ASN A 211 5.84 40.78 -63.80
CA ASN A 211 6.64 41.53 -64.77
C ASN A 211 6.78 40.78 -66.11
N TYR A 212 7.09 39.48 -66.10
CA TYR A 212 7.10 38.64 -67.31
C TYR A 212 5.74 38.64 -68.03
N GLY A 213 4.63 38.60 -67.28
CA GLY A 213 3.28 38.73 -67.85
C GLY A 213 3.03 40.05 -68.59
N LYS A 214 3.60 41.17 -68.10
CA LYS A 214 3.58 42.47 -68.81
C LYS A 214 4.44 42.45 -70.07
N GLU A 215 5.64 41.87 -70.00
CA GLU A 215 6.56 41.77 -71.15
C GLU A 215 5.95 40.93 -72.29
N ILE A 216 5.40 39.75 -71.97
CA ILE A 216 4.68 38.90 -72.94
C ILE A 216 3.48 39.66 -73.53
N SER A 217 2.75 40.44 -72.73
CA SER A 217 1.63 41.26 -73.20
C SER A 217 2.09 42.39 -74.14
N ALA A 218 3.23 43.01 -73.87
CA ALA A 218 3.81 44.03 -74.74
C ALA A 218 4.32 43.44 -76.07
N LEU A 219 4.97 42.27 -76.04
CA LEU A 219 5.40 41.53 -77.23
C LEU A 219 4.20 41.08 -78.08
N ARG A 220 3.11 40.58 -77.48
CA ARG A 220 1.87 40.25 -78.19
C ARG A 220 1.26 41.47 -78.90
N ARG A 221 1.22 42.65 -78.24
CA ARG A 221 0.73 43.88 -78.88
C ARG A 221 1.60 44.31 -80.07
N ARG A 222 2.92 44.15 -79.99
CA ARG A 222 3.82 44.39 -81.14
C ARG A 222 3.58 43.39 -82.27
N LEU A 223 3.38 42.11 -81.93
CA LEU A 223 3.06 41.07 -82.91
C LEU A 223 1.72 41.35 -83.61
N ASP A 224 0.67 41.76 -82.89
CA ASP A 224 -0.63 42.12 -83.49
C ASP A 224 -0.52 43.33 -84.43
N ILE A 225 0.36 44.29 -84.16
CA ILE A 225 0.65 45.42 -85.05
C ILE A 225 1.38 44.93 -86.30
N ALA A 226 2.42 44.10 -86.15
CA ALA A 226 3.15 43.52 -87.27
C ALA A 226 2.24 42.65 -88.16
N ASP A 227 1.42 41.77 -87.58
CA ASP A 227 0.47 40.91 -88.31
C ASP A 227 -0.67 41.71 -88.98
N LYS A 228 -0.97 42.94 -88.53
CA LYS A 228 -1.85 43.88 -89.27
C LYS A 228 -1.12 44.50 -90.46
N VAL A 229 0.11 44.99 -90.27
CA VAL A 229 0.95 45.54 -91.37
C VAL A 229 1.25 44.49 -92.45
N VAL A 230 1.34 43.20 -92.10
CA VAL A 230 1.45 42.09 -93.07
C VAL A 230 0.17 41.86 -93.88
N LYS A 231 -1.00 42.20 -93.34
CA LYS A 231 -2.31 42.05 -94.01
C LYS A 231 -2.67 43.22 -94.94
N GLU A 232 -2.14 44.41 -94.68
CA GLU A 232 -2.28 45.56 -95.57
C GLU A 232 -1.28 45.44 -96.75
N GLU A 233 -1.73 45.69 -97.98
CA GLU A 233 -0.92 45.39 -99.17
C GLU A 233 0.05 46.52 -99.52
N GLY A 234 1.36 46.25 -99.35
CA GLY A 234 2.42 47.18 -99.75
C GLY A 234 3.83 46.58 -99.68
N TYR A 235 4.81 47.30 -100.25
CA TYR A 235 6.20 46.86 -100.42
C TYR A 235 6.96 46.46 -99.14
N GLN A 236 6.42 46.74 -97.94
CA GLN A 236 7.05 46.38 -96.66
C GLN A 236 6.77 44.94 -96.18
N LYS A 237 5.93 44.17 -96.91
CA LYS A 237 5.49 42.81 -96.53
C LYS A 237 6.64 41.88 -96.08
N ARG A 238 7.80 41.88 -96.75
CA ARG A 238 8.95 41.01 -96.37
C ARG A 238 9.62 41.41 -95.05
N ALA A 239 9.76 42.71 -94.78
CA ALA A 239 10.34 43.19 -93.53
C ALA A 239 9.39 42.91 -92.36
N ALA A 240 8.09 43.17 -92.55
CA ALA A 240 7.06 42.90 -91.54
C ALA A 240 6.90 41.38 -91.26
N ILE A 241 7.04 40.51 -92.26
CA ILE A 241 7.07 39.04 -92.06
C ILE A 241 8.31 38.64 -91.23
N ALA A 242 9.50 39.14 -91.56
CA ALA A 242 10.72 38.82 -90.80
C ALA A 242 10.66 39.35 -89.36
N GLU A 243 10.06 40.52 -89.13
CA GLU A 243 9.82 41.08 -87.80
C GLU A 243 8.79 40.26 -87.03
N ALA A 244 7.67 39.85 -87.65
CA ALA A 244 6.66 38.99 -87.04
C ALA A 244 7.23 37.59 -86.68
N GLU A 245 8.07 37.01 -87.53
CA GLU A 245 8.76 35.73 -87.23
C GLU A 245 9.78 35.88 -86.10
N SER A 246 10.55 36.98 -86.08
CA SER A 246 11.47 37.32 -84.98
C SER A 246 10.73 37.48 -83.66
N LEU A 247 9.62 38.23 -83.64
CA LEU A 247 8.76 38.40 -82.45
C LEU A 247 8.13 37.07 -82.01
N ARG A 248 7.67 36.23 -82.94
CA ARG A 248 7.17 34.87 -82.63
C ARG A 248 8.24 33.99 -82.02
N LYS A 249 9.50 34.09 -82.48
CA LYS A 249 10.64 33.38 -81.90
C LYS A 249 10.93 33.86 -80.46
N GLN A 250 11.05 35.17 -80.26
CA GLN A 250 11.26 35.76 -78.93
C GLN A 250 10.15 35.41 -77.93
N ILE A 251 8.89 35.38 -78.37
CA ILE A 251 7.75 34.96 -77.53
C ILE A 251 7.86 33.49 -77.12
N ARG A 252 8.33 32.59 -77.99
CA ARG A 252 8.55 31.18 -77.63
C ARG A 252 9.71 31.03 -76.63
N GLU A 253 10.84 31.68 -76.90
CA GLU A 253 12.02 31.63 -76.01
C GLU A 253 11.69 32.17 -74.61
N GLN A 254 10.95 33.28 -74.52
CA GLN A 254 10.47 33.80 -73.23
C GLN A 254 9.42 32.90 -72.57
N ALA A 255 8.54 32.26 -73.34
CA ALA A 255 7.59 31.29 -72.79
C ALA A 255 8.27 30.02 -72.27
N GLU A 256 9.34 29.54 -72.90
CA GLU A 256 10.16 28.43 -72.40
C GLU A 256 10.90 28.81 -71.12
N ILE A 257 11.54 29.98 -71.07
CA ILE A 257 12.20 30.50 -69.86
C ILE A 257 11.18 30.64 -68.72
N TYR A 258 10.00 31.19 -68.99
CA TYR A 258 8.92 31.33 -68.02
C TYR A 258 8.42 29.97 -67.52
N THR A 259 8.17 29.02 -68.43
CA THR A 259 7.71 27.65 -68.07
C THR A 259 8.76 26.92 -67.24
N LYS A 260 10.05 27.07 -67.57
CA LYS A 260 11.16 26.50 -66.81
C LYS A 260 11.26 27.11 -65.41
N LYS A 261 11.19 28.44 -65.28
CA LYS A 261 11.11 29.12 -63.98
C LYS A 261 9.90 28.69 -63.15
N LEU A 262 8.75 28.45 -63.79
CA LEU A 262 7.53 27.98 -63.11
C LEU A 262 7.68 26.54 -62.59
N ALA A 263 8.36 25.68 -63.36
CA ALA A 263 8.71 24.32 -62.93
C ALA A 263 9.76 24.31 -61.81
N GLU A 264 10.78 25.17 -61.88
CA GLU A 264 11.78 25.36 -60.82
C GLU A 264 11.13 25.85 -59.52
N ALA A 265 10.22 26.83 -59.60
CA ALA A 265 9.42 27.31 -58.46
C ALA A 265 8.47 26.24 -57.89
N GLY A 266 7.96 25.32 -58.72
CA GLY A 266 7.13 24.20 -58.29
C GLY A 266 7.90 23.03 -57.68
N GLN A 267 9.19 22.84 -58.04
CA GLN A 267 10.00 21.70 -57.58
C GLN A 267 10.98 22.01 -56.44
N GLN A 268 11.34 23.29 -56.20
CA GLN A 268 12.30 23.62 -55.15
C GLN A 268 11.71 23.50 -53.72
N GLY A 269 11.82 22.29 -53.18
CA GLY A 269 11.88 22.03 -51.74
C GLY A 269 10.55 21.74 -51.04
N ILE A 270 9.40 22.15 -51.59
CA ILE A 270 8.11 21.96 -50.88
C ILE A 270 7.76 20.47 -50.73
N ALA A 271 7.83 19.66 -51.79
CA ALA A 271 7.46 18.24 -51.70
C ALA A 271 8.37 17.43 -50.75
N ALA A 272 9.69 17.68 -50.76
CA ALA A 272 10.64 17.03 -49.87
C ALA A 272 10.47 17.51 -48.42
N LYS A 273 10.44 18.83 -48.18
CA LYS A 273 10.20 19.38 -46.83
C LYS A 273 8.83 18.99 -46.28
N HIS A 274 7.81 18.81 -47.12
CA HIS A 274 6.49 18.33 -46.73
C HIS A 274 6.52 16.83 -46.38
N ALA A 275 7.24 16.00 -47.13
CA ALA A 275 7.44 14.59 -46.77
C ALA A 275 8.24 14.44 -45.45
N ASP A 276 9.29 15.24 -45.26
CA ASP A 276 10.07 15.28 -44.02
C ASP A 276 9.24 15.83 -42.85
N PHE A 277 8.44 16.88 -43.06
CA PHE A 277 7.51 17.44 -42.07
C PHE A 277 6.43 16.42 -41.68
N LEU A 278 5.80 15.75 -42.64
CA LEU A 278 4.85 14.66 -42.36
C LEU A 278 5.51 13.50 -41.62
N THR A 279 6.78 13.19 -41.93
CA THR A 279 7.54 12.14 -41.24
C THR A 279 7.87 12.55 -39.80
N GLN A 280 8.32 13.79 -39.57
CA GLN A 280 8.53 14.34 -38.23
C GLN A 280 7.24 14.46 -37.43
N GLN A 281 6.13 14.87 -38.06
CA GLN A 281 4.83 14.98 -37.42
C GLN A 281 4.26 13.60 -37.08
N ALA A 282 4.47 12.59 -37.92
CA ALA A 282 4.15 11.20 -37.62
C ALA A 282 5.03 10.64 -36.49
N GLN A 283 6.33 10.97 -36.43
CA GLN A 283 7.22 10.59 -35.34
C GLN A 283 6.83 11.29 -34.01
N ALA A 284 6.53 12.58 -34.04
CA ALA A 284 6.07 13.35 -32.88
C ALA A 284 4.71 12.85 -32.37
N SER A 285 3.78 12.50 -33.28
CA SER A 285 2.51 11.87 -32.94
C SER A 285 2.71 10.49 -32.28
N ARG A 286 3.59 9.63 -32.85
CA ARG A 286 3.95 8.34 -32.23
C ARG A 286 4.63 8.51 -30.86
N ALA A 287 5.50 9.50 -30.70
CA ALA A 287 6.16 9.79 -29.42
C ALA A 287 5.17 10.34 -28.39
N TYR A 288 4.21 11.17 -28.80
CA TYR A 288 3.12 11.65 -27.97
C TYR A 288 2.21 10.50 -27.53
N GLU A 289 1.80 9.61 -28.44
CA GLU A 289 1.05 8.39 -28.09
C GLU A 289 1.81 7.49 -27.11
N ALA A 290 3.10 7.27 -27.34
CA ALA A 290 3.96 6.49 -26.44
C ALA A 290 4.17 7.15 -25.06
N SER A 291 3.99 8.47 -24.95
CA SER A 291 4.07 9.21 -23.68
C SER A 291 2.79 9.15 -22.86
N LYS A 292 1.65 8.82 -23.48
CA LYS A 292 0.38 8.61 -22.77
C LYS A 292 0.42 7.24 -22.06
N PRO A 293 -0.17 7.10 -20.86
CA PRO A 293 -0.34 5.80 -20.22
C PRO A 293 -1.06 4.83 -21.17
N PRO A 294 -0.63 3.56 -21.28
CA PRO A 294 -1.30 2.59 -22.12
C PRO A 294 -2.75 2.41 -21.67
N LEU A 295 -3.70 2.53 -22.61
CA LEU A 295 -5.14 2.42 -22.35
C LEU A 295 -5.54 1.02 -21.89
N SER A 296 -4.93 -0.02 -22.49
CA SER A 296 -5.17 -1.42 -22.13
C SER A 296 -4.06 -1.92 -21.17
N PRO A 297 -4.41 -2.73 -20.16
CA PRO A 297 -3.42 -3.49 -19.38
C PRO A 297 -2.49 -4.30 -20.31
N ALA A 298 -1.23 -4.45 -19.90
CA ALA A 298 -0.24 -5.19 -20.70
C ALA A 298 -0.63 -6.68 -20.80
N LYS A 299 -0.95 -7.15 -22.01
CA LYS A 299 -1.33 -8.54 -22.29
C LYS A 299 -0.08 -9.42 -22.36
N THR A 300 -0.10 -10.54 -21.65
CA THR A 300 0.98 -11.53 -21.59
C THR A 300 0.69 -12.79 -22.42
N GLY A 301 -0.56 -12.99 -22.84
CA GLY A 301 -1.02 -14.18 -23.55
C GLY A 301 -1.08 -15.44 -22.67
N ARG A 302 -1.05 -15.29 -21.34
CA ARG A 302 -1.10 -16.38 -20.37
C ARG A 302 -2.38 -16.28 -19.55
N THR A 303 -2.91 -17.41 -19.10
CA THR A 303 -4.09 -17.46 -18.23
C THR A 303 -3.96 -18.57 -17.18
N SER A 304 -4.57 -18.38 -16.02
CA SER A 304 -4.76 -19.38 -14.97
C SER A 304 -6.14 -20.04 -14.99
N LEU A 305 -7.03 -19.63 -15.92
CA LEU A 305 -8.40 -20.13 -16.00
C LEU A 305 -8.45 -21.55 -16.60
N SER A 306 -9.29 -22.42 -16.02
CA SER A 306 -9.63 -23.72 -16.59
C SER A 306 -10.52 -23.60 -17.83
N THR A 307 -10.59 -24.67 -18.62
CA THR A 307 -11.47 -24.73 -19.80
C THR A 307 -12.95 -24.49 -19.44
N GLU A 308 -13.43 -25.01 -18.30
CA GLU A 308 -14.81 -24.74 -17.85
C GLU A 308 -15.00 -23.28 -17.41
N GLN A 309 -14.00 -22.67 -16.76
CA GLN A 309 -14.05 -21.25 -16.40
C GLN A 309 -14.08 -20.37 -17.66
N ILE A 310 -13.25 -20.68 -18.67
CA ILE A 310 -13.25 -19.98 -19.97
C ILE A 310 -14.61 -20.11 -20.66
N ALA A 311 -15.21 -21.31 -20.68
CA ALA A 311 -16.54 -21.51 -21.24
C ALA A 311 -17.63 -20.72 -20.48
N ALA A 312 -17.59 -20.73 -19.15
CA ALA A 312 -18.55 -20.02 -18.30
C ALA A 312 -18.49 -18.50 -18.45
N GLY A 313 -17.28 -17.91 -18.49
CA GLY A 313 -17.13 -16.46 -18.70
C GLY A 313 -17.48 -16.02 -20.12
N LYS A 314 -17.22 -16.86 -21.14
CA LYS A 314 -17.72 -16.62 -22.52
C LYS A 314 -19.25 -16.63 -22.59
N ALA A 315 -19.90 -17.53 -21.86
CA ALA A 315 -21.36 -17.53 -21.74
C ALA A 315 -21.88 -16.28 -21.01
N ALA A 316 -21.17 -15.80 -19.97
CA ALA A 316 -21.50 -14.55 -19.29
C ALA A 316 -21.41 -13.32 -20.22
N LEU A 317 -20.35 -13.20 -21.03
CA LEU A 317 -20.21 -12.15 -22.06
C LEU A 317 -21.34 -12.22 -23.10
N SER A 318 -21.67 -13.42 -23.57
CA SER A 318 -22.79 -13.62 -24.52
C SER A 318 -24.13 -13.17 -23.93
N ASN A 319 -24.40 -13.48 -22.65
CA ASN A 319 -25.62 -13.04 -21.97
C ASN A 319 -25.65 -11.52 -21.70
N TRP A 320 -24.51 -10.92 -21.39
CA TRP A 320 -24.35 -9.48 -21.22
C TRP A 320 -24.61 -8.72 -22.53
N GLU A 321 -24.09 -9.21 -23.65
CA GLU A 321 -24.36 -8.67 -24.99
C GLU A 321 -25.81 -8.89 -25.40
N ALA A 322 -26.37 -10.08 -25.15
CA ALA A 322 -27.78 -10.37 -25.43
C ALA A 322 -28.73 -9.45 -24.63
N ALA A 323 -28.34 -9.01 -23.44
CA ALA A 323 -29.11 -8.01 -22.68
C ALA A 323 -29.06 -6.62 -23.34
N TRP A 324 -27.93 -6.20 -23.89
CA TRP A 324 -27.81 -4.98 -24.70
C TRP A 324 -28.68 -5.03 -25.95
N GLN A 325 -28.54 -6.09 -26.76
CA GLN A 325 -29.29 -6.27 -28.01
C GLN A 325 -30.81 -6.34 -27.80
N ARG A 326 -31.27 -6.76 -26.60
CA ARG A 326 -32.69 -6.78 -26.20
C ARG A 326 -33.15 -5.47 -25.53
N GLN A 327 -32.33 -4.42 -25.54
CA GLN A 327 -32.55 -3.15 -24.84
C GLN A 327 -32.80 -3.28 -23.32
N ASN A 328 -32.45 -4.43 -22.73
CA ASN A 328 -32.57 -4.68 -21.30
C ASN A 328 -31.35 -4.10 -20.57
N LEU A 329 -31.31 -2.77 -20.47
CA LEU A 329 -30.19 -2.07 -19.86
C LEU A 329 -29.97 -2.48 -18.40
N ASN A 330 -31.01 -2.74 -17.62
CA ASN A 330 -30.85 -3.21 -16.23
C ASN A 330 -30.14 -4.58 -16.17
N GLY A 331 -30.48 -5.50 -17.08
CA GLY A 331 -29.80 -6.79 -17.22
C GLY A 331 -28.35 -6.66 -17.69
N HIS A 332 -28.07 -5.75 -18.63
CA HIS A 332 -26.71 -5.45 -19.09
C HIS A 332 -25.85 -4.84 -17.96
N LEU A 333 -26.40 -3.86 -17.25
CA LEU A 333 -25.78 -3.17 -16.13
C LEU A 333 -25.49 -4.09 -14.93
N ALA A 334 -26.23 -5.19 -14.77
CA ALA A 334 -26.04 -6.15 -13.68
C ALA A 334 -24.73 -6.96 -13.77
N TYR A 335 -24.06 -7.01 -14.94
CA TYR A 335 -22.76 -7.67 -15.09
C TYR A 335 -21.58 -6.85 -14.60
N TYR A 336 -21.76 -5.57 -14.29
CA TYR A 336 -20.67 -4.71 -13.87
C TYR A 336 -20.38 -4.80 -12.36
N GLU A 337 -19.16 -4.43 -12.00
CA GLU A 337 -18.80 -4.10 -10.62
C GLU A 337 -19.32 -2.72 -10.21
N HIS A 338 -19.46 -2.50 -8.90
CA HIS A 338 -19.97 -1.25 -8.34
C HIS A 338 -18.97 -0.09 -8.48
N ASN A 339 -17.67 -0.40 -8.40
CA ASN A 339 -16.54 0.51 -8.45
C ASN A 339 -15.82 0.51 -9.81
N ILE A 340 -16.49 0.10 -10.91
CA ILE A 340 -15.86 0.12 -12.23
C ILE A 340 -15.48 1.56 -12.64
N VAL A 341 -14.30 1.68 -13.22
CA VAL A 341 -13.86 2.86 -13.98
C VAL A 341 -13.67 2.42 -15.44
N VAL A 342 -14.25 3.19 -16.36
CA VAL A 342 -14.16 2.94 -17.80
C VAL A 342 -13.30 4.04 -18.43
N ASP A 343 -12.30 3.64 -19.20
CA ASP A 343 -11.43 4.56 -19.94
C ASP A 343 -12.09 4.88 -21.30
N LYS A 344 -12.63 6.10 -21.43
CA LYS A 344 -13.37 6.56 -22.61
C LYS A 344 -12.52 7.50 -23.46
N VAL A 345 -12.29 7.11 -24.71
CA VAL A 345 -11.66 7.93 -25.75
C VAL A 345 -12.70 8.30 -26.81
N VAL A 346 -12.86 9.59 -27.08
CA VAL A 346 -13.69 10.10 -28.19
C VAL A 346 -12.76 10.73 -29.23
N ILE A 347 -13.00 10.41 -30.49
CA ILE A 347 -12.16 10.80 -31.63
C ILE A 347 -13.05 11.52 -32.65
N HIS A 348 -12.82 12.82 -32.79
CA HIS A 348 -13.57 13.71 -33.67
C HIS A 348 -12.61 14.70 -34.34
N GLU A 349 -12.69 14.88 -35.67
CA GLU A 349 -11.79 15.75 -36.45
C GLU A 349 -10.29 15.54 -36.13
N SER A 350 -9.85 14.28 -35.98
CA SER A 350 -8.47 13.91 -35.60
C SER A 350 -8.00 14.44 -34.22
N LYS A 351 -8.91 14.96 -33.39
CA LYS A 351 -8.66 15.27 -31.97
C LYS A 351 -9.11 14.08 -31.12
N GLU A 352 -8.30 13.73 -30.12
CA GLU A 352 -8.70 12.77 -29.08
C GLU A 352 -9.08 13.51 -27.80
N ASP A 353 -10.25 13.22 -27.25
CA ASP A 353 -10.58 13.50 -25.85
C ASP A 353 -10.51 12.20 -25.05
N ARG A 354 -9.79 12.21 -23.92
CA ARG A 354 -9.58 11.04 -23.05
C ARG A 354 -10.12 11.36 -21.66
N SER A 355 -11.12 10.60 -21.24
CA SER A 355 -11.78 10.73 -19.94
C SER A 355 -11.85 9.39 -19.22
N LYS A 356 -11.86 9.41 -17.90
CA LYS A 356 -12.23 8.26 -17.07
C LYS A 356 -13.65 8.50 -16.58
N ILE A 357 -14.56 7.58 -16.90
CA ILE A 357 -15.95 7.66 -16.45
C ILE A 357 -16.21 6.69 -15.31
N ASP A 358 -16.88 7.18 -14.27
CA ASP A 358 -17.32 6.38 -13.13
C ASP A 358 -18.57 5.55 -13.46
N ARG A 359 -19.04 4.79 -12.47
CA ARG A 359 -20.24 3.95 -12.59
C ARG A 359 -21.50 4.72 -12.99
N GLN A 360 -21.75 5.90 -12.42
CA GLN A 360 -22.96 6.68 -12.69
C GLN A 360 -22.89 7.31 -14.09
N GLN A 361 -21.72 7.78 -14.49
CA GLN A 361 -21.46 8.31 -15.83
C GLN A 361 -21.53 7.23 -16.91
N LEU A 362 -21.03 6.02 -16.62
CA LEU A 362 -21.20 4.82 -17.45
C LEU A 362 -22.68 4.50 -17.67
N GLU A 363 -23.49 4.46 -16.61
CA GLU A 363 -24.93 4.21 -16.72
C GLU A 363 -25.63 5.29 -17.56
N SER A 364 -25.29 6.57 -17.36
CA SER A 364 -25.84 7.68 -18.15
C SER A 364 -25.46 7.58 -19.64
N ASN A 365 -24.19 7.31 -19.95
CA ASN A 365 -23.73 7.18 -21.33
C ASN A 365 -24.37 5.97 -22.02
N LEU A 366 -24.49 4.82 -21.34
CA LEU A 366 -25.15 3.63 -21.90
C LEU A 366 -26.65 3.85 -22.14
N ARG A 367 -27.34 4.63 -21.30
CA ARG A 367 -28.74 5.04 -21.55
C ARG A 367 -28.84 5.81 -22.88
N GLN A 368 -28.04 6.86 -23.04
CA GLN A 368 -28.02 7.68 -24.25
C GLN A 368 -27.62 6.89 -25.51
N MET A 369 -26.64 5.99 -25.40
CA MET A 369 -26.24 5.11 -26.51
C MET A 369 -27.36 4.15 -26.92
N ASN A 370 -28.15 3.64 -25.96
CA ASN A 370 -29.26 2.70 -26.18
C ASN A 370 -30.54 3.36 -26.74
N GLU A 371 -30.61 4.70 -26.79
CA GLU A 371 -31.66 5.43 -27.53
C GLU A 371 -31.59 5.19 -29.06
N HIS A 372 -30.46 4.65 -29.54
CA HIS A 372 -30.20 4.46 -30.96
C HIS A 372 -29.74 3.02 -31.25
N THR A 373 -30.12 2.48 -32.41
CA THR A 373 -29.70 1.13 -32.82
C THR A 373 -28.23 1.11 -33.25
N TRP A 374 -27.43 0.25 -32.62
CA TRP A 374 -26.05 -0.03 -33.00
C TRP A 374 -25.93 -1.39 -33.68
N ARG A 375 -25.33 -1.43 -34.88
CA ARG A 375 -25.02 -2.67 -35.60
C ARG A 375 -23.71 -3.24 -35.06
N ASN A 376 -23.71 -4.48 -34.57
CA ASN A 376 -22.46 -5.19 -34.28
C ASN A 376 -21.79 -5.55 -35.63
N VAL A 377 -20.53 -5.13 -35.80
CA VAL A 377 -19.71 -5.35 -37.01
C VAL A 377 -18.73 -6.50 -36.81
N LYS A 378 -18.09 -6.55 -35.64
CA LYS A 378 -17.09 -7.56 -35.28
C LYS A 378 -17.13 -7.83 -33.78
N THR A 379 -16.89 -9.06 -33.38
CA THR A 379 -16.63 -9.41 -31.98
C THR A 379 -15.53 -10.47 -31.91
N ASP A 380 -14.41 -10.13 -31.29
CA ASP A 380 -13.33 -11.06 -30.95
C ASP A 380 -13.39 -11.41 -29.45
N THR A 381 -12.72 -12.49 -29.05
CA THR A 381 -12.64 -12.90 -27.63
C THR A 381 -11.29 -13.51 -27.30
N GLU A 382 -10.64 -12.96 -26.28
CA GLU A 382 -9.33 -13.32 -25.78
C GLU A 382 -9.42 -13.77 -24.31
N VAL A 383 -8.34 -14.34 -23.77
CA VAL A 383 -8.23 -14.73 -22.35
C VAL A 383 -6.86 -14.28 -21.84
N GLU A 384 -6.83 -13.58 -20.71
CA GLU A 384 -5.63 -12.98 -20.13
C GLU A 384 -5.70 -13.04 -18.60
N SER A 385 -4.68 -13.62 -17.97
CA SER A 385 -4.62 -13.86 -16.52
C SER A 385 -5.90 -14.54 -16.00
N GLU A 386 -6.69 -13.88 -15.16
CA GLU A 386 -7.98 -14.36 -14.63
C GLU A 386 -9.20 -13.76 -15.34
N SER A 387 -8.98 -13.01 -16.42
CA SER A 387 -10.00 -12.34 -17.21
C SER A 387 -10.27 -13.02 -18.55
N ILE A 388 -11.51 -12.90 -19.00
CA ILE A 388 -11.88 -13.07 -20.41
C ILE A 388 -12.14 -11.67 -20.98
N ILE A 389 -11.64 -11.40 -22.17
CA ILE A 389 -11.73 -10.10 -22.81
C ILE A 389 -12.61 -10.25 -24.05
N SER A 390 -13.65 -9.42 -24.18
CA SER A 390 -14.36 -9.26 -25.46
C SER A 390 -13.95 -7.95 -26.11
N VAL A 391 -13.59 -8.00 -27.39
CA VAL A 391 -13.35 -6.81 -28.21
C VAL A 391 -14.48 -6.72 -29.23
N GLN A 392 -15.36 -5.74 -29.06
CA GLN A 392 -16.52 -5.52 -29.92
C GLN A 392 -16.32 -4.26 -30.76
N GLN A 393 -16.68 -4.30 -32.04
CA GLN A 393 -16.81 -3.13 -32.90
C GLN A 393 -18.27 -2.99 -33.31
N MET A 394 -18.86 -1.85 -32.99
CA MET A 394 -20.24 -1.51 -33.34
C MET A 394 -20.24 -0.27 -34.24
N SER A 395 -21.18 -0.17 -35.18
CA SER A 395 -21.37 1.04 -36.00
C SER A 395 -22.82 1.51 -36.02
N ARG A 396 -22.99 2.82 -36.22
CA ARG A 396 -24.29 3.48 -36.36
C ARG A 396 -24.21 4.56 -37.44
N LEU A 397 -25.11 4.56 -38.41
CA LEU A 397 -25.24 5.63 -39.39
C LEU A 397 -25.64 6.94 -38.68
N VAL A 398 -25.00 8.05 -39.02
CA VAL A 398 -25.31 9.39 -38.48
C VAL A 398 -25.71 10.35 -39.59
N THR A 399 -24.99 10.34 -40.71
CA THR A 399 -25.32 11.15 -41.89
C THR A 399 -25.43 10.24 -43.10
N PRO A 400 -26.61 10.08 -43.72
CA PRO A 400 -26.72 9.34 -44.98
C PRO A 400 -25.96 10.07 -46.10
N ALA A 401 -25.51 9.33 -47.11
CA ALA A 401 -25.02 9.92 -48.35
C ALA A 401 -26.14 10.78 -48.99
N ALA A 402 -25.82 12.03 -49.35
CA ALA A 402 -26.77 12.93 -49.99
C ALA A 402 -27.00 12.60 -51.48
N ASP A 403 -25.95 12.10 -52.15
CA ASP A 403 -25.93 11.69 -53.55
C ASP A 403 -24.79 10.67 -53.79
N GLU A 404 -24.62 10.21 -55.03
CA GLU A 404 -23.62 9.20 -55.43
C GLU A 404 -22.16 9.61 -55.20
N ASN A 405 -21.86 10.91 -55.02
CA ASN A 405 -20.52 11.44 -54.76
C ASN A 405 -20.28 11.75 -53.26
N ALA A 406 -21.30 11.60 -52.41
CA ALA A 406 -21.22 11.90 -50.99
C ALA A 406 -21.00 10.63 -50.15
N THR A 407 -20.03 10.67 -49.23
CA THR A 407 -19.77 9.55 -48.31
C THR A 407 -20.72 9.58 -47.12
N ALA A 408 -21.41 8.47 -46.85
CA ALA A 408 -22.20 8.31 -45.62
C ALA A 408 -21.28 8.28 -44.39
N LEU A 409 -21.68 8.98 -43.31
CA LEU A 409 -20.91 9.09 -42.08
C LEU A 409 -21.55 8.29 -40.94
N TYR A 410 -20.68 7.61 -40.19
CA TYR A 410 -21.00 6.69 -39.12
C TYR A 410 -20.31 7.12 -37.82
N ASN A 411 -20.91 6.73 -36.70
CA ASN A 411 -20.16 6.60 -35.45
C ASN A 411 -19.73 5.14 -35.31
N ILE A 412 -18.46 4.91 -34.96
CA ILE A 412 -17.90 3.58 -34.68
C ILE A 412 -17.55 3.53 -33.20
N TRP A 413 -18.03 2.52 -32.49
CA TRP A 413 -17.75 2.30 -31.08
C TRP A 413 -17.03 0.97 -30.91
N ILE A 414 -15.77 1.03 -30.50
CA ILE A 414 -14.98 -0.14 -30.13
C ILE A 414 -14.97 -0.25 -28.59
N ARG A 415 -15.32 -1.43 -28.09
CA ARG A 415 -15.35 -1.77 -26.66
C ARG A 415 -14.35 -2.88 -26.40
N GLU A 416 -13.47 -2.70 -25.44
CA GLU A 416 -12.63 -3.78 -24.88
C GLU A 416 -13.10 -4.04 -23.44
N VAL A 417 -13.74 -5.18 -23.21
CA VAL A 417 -14.53 -5.50 -22.01
C VAL A 417 -13.87 -6.63 -21.24
N TRP A 418 -13.40 -6.37 -20.02
CA TRP A 418 -12.68 -7.36 -19.22
C TRP A 418 -13.57 -7.91 -18.10
N ILE A 419 -13.95 -9.18 -18.23
CA ILE A 419 -14.78 -9.91 -17.25
C ILE A 419 -13.93 -10.92 -16.46
N HIS A 420 -14.05 -10.91 -15.13
CA HIS A 420 -13.40 -11.88 -14.23
C HIS A 420 -14.39 -12.42 -13.20
N ARG A 421 -13.98 -13.38 -12.37
CA ARG A 421 -14.88 -14.06 -11.44
C ARG A 421 -14.84 -13.43 -10.05
N VAL A 422 -15.97 -12.83 -9.64
CA VAL A 422 -16.17 -12.28 -8.29
C VAL A 422 -17.16 -13.15 -7.53
N GLY A 423 -16.63 -13.98 -6.62
CA GLY A 423 -17.40 -14.98 -5.88
C GLY A 423 -18.09 -15.98 -6.82
N ASN A 424 -19.43 -15.94 -6.83
CA ASN A 424 -20.26 -16.82 -7.66
C ASN A 424 -20.67 -16.22 -9.01
N GLY A 425 -20.31 -14.95 -9.30
CA GLY A 425 -20.67 -14.27 -10.54
C GLY A 425 -19.46 -13.92 -11.41
N TRP A 426 -19.69 -13.77 -12.71
CA TRP A 426 -18.76 -13.11 -13.62
C TRP A 426 -19.08 -11.63 -13.67
N LYS A 427 -18.06 -10.78 -13.50
CA LYS A 427 -18.21 -9.33 -13.35
C LYS A 427 -17.24 -8.55 -14.22
N ILE A 428 -17.73 -7.49 -14.85
CA ILE A 428 -16.94 -6.55 -15.64
C ILE A 428 -16.33 -5.55 -14.68
N HIS A 429 -15.02 -5.64 -14.53
CA HIS A 429 -14.21 -4.84 -13.61
C HIS A 429 -13.44 -3.71 -14.30
N HIS A 430 -13.27 -3.81 -15.63
CA HIS A 430 -12.60 -2.83 -16.46
C HIS A 430 -13.20 -2.87 -17.87
N GLU A 431 -13.38 -1.71 -18.49
CA GLU A 431 -13.81 -1.56 -19.86
C GLU A 431 -13.12 -0.34 -20.49
N ILE A 432 -12.82 -0.40 -21.78
CA ILE A 432 -12.22 0.68 -22.56
C ILE A 432 -13.12 0.97 -23.75
N TRP A 433 -13.47 2.23 -23.96
CA TRP A 433 -14.24 2.69 -25.11
C TRP A 433 -13.37 3.54 -26.03
N LYS A 434 -13.43 3.26 -27.33
CA LYS A 434 -12.93 4.13 -28.39
C LYS A 434 -14.08 4.45 -29.32
N ILE A 435 -14.50 5.71 -29.34
CA ILE A 435 -15.65 6.20 -30.10
C ILE A 435 -15.12 7.12 -31.19
N PHE A 436 -15.29 6.73 -32.45
CA PHE A 436 -15.00 7.56 -33.61
C PHE A 436 -16.32 8.20 -34.06
N GLU A 437 -16.34 9.52 -34.20
CA GLU A 437 -17.55 10.27 -34.56
C GLU A 437 -17.48 10.82 -35.99
N SER A 438 -18.57 10.63 -36.75
CA SER A 438 -18.74 11.14 -38.11
C SER A 438 -17.63 10.72 -39.10
N VAL A 439 -17.26 9.43 -39.08
CA VAL A 439 -16.26 8.83 -39.98
C VAL A 439 -16.92 8.05 -41.13
N PRO A 440 -16.27 7.89 -42.30
CA PRO A 440 -16.70 6.95 -43.33
C PRO A 440 -16.88 5.51 -42.80
N ASP A 441 -17.69 4.68 -43.48
CA ASP A 441 -17.64 3.22 -43.28
C ASP A 441 -16.27 2.71 -43.79
N PHE A 442 -15.57 1.91 -42.97
CA PHE A 442 -14.21 1.42 -43.19
C PHE A 442 -14.17 -0.12 -43.23
#